data_AF-A0A9W5B8E7-F1
#
_entry.id   AF-A0A9W5B8E7-F1
#
_cell.length_a   1.000
_cell.length_b   1.000
_cell.length_c   1.000
_cell.angle_alpha   90.00
_cell.angle_beta   90.00
_cell.angle_gamma   90.00
#
_symmetry.space_group_name_H-M   'P 1'
#
loop_
_entity.id
_entity.type
_entity.pdbx_description
1 polymer ?
#
loop_
_entity_poly.entity_id
_entity_poly.type
_entity_poly.pdbx_seq_one_letter_code
_entity_poly.pdbx_strand_id
1 'polypeptide(L)'
;MGFVSETCVIPADDPIGARFRKAVSSRKIIFMAGLPSSGKSLLFQQLTILAHEAGRKVHSMQWDAARRAFETGAWLDKYPEKDHITHPGVRKAVGIWVRRGIERWVKDHPEQRDILIGELPVVGGRFVELLQKNDDQAEQILTSQTALFFVPVPTREMRNVITSQRAITFANPRNEQETKDAPIHIVEGEWLAARQLHNRWQGVPDLIERDREYDPEIYRTVFDRLLRFRNCEILSVDRKFQSKGSAYDRPVEVTELIAGADEVKASYDMLERLYPGLAKEQAIDSWAEY
;
A
#
# COMPACT_ATOMS: atom_id res chain seq x y z
N MET A 1 11.00 -30.39 -18.34
CA MET A 1 9.96 -29.34 -18.18
C MET A 1 10.67 -28.00 -18.26
N GLY A 2 10.37 -27.20 -19.28
CA GLY A 2 11.09 -25.95 -19.54
C GLY A 2 10.79 -24.90 -18.48
N PHE A 3 11.84 -24.31 -17.91
CA PHE A 3 11.74 -23.08 -17.13
C PHE A 3 11.20 -21.98 -18.04
N VAL A 4 9.96 -21.56 -17.82
CA VAL A 4 9.46 -20.31 -18.39
C VAL A 4 10.27 -19.20 -17.72
N SER A 5 11.09 -18.45 -18.46
CA SER A 5 11.80 -17.31 -17.86
C SER A 5 10.76 -16.32 -17.32
N GLU A 6 10.78 -16.11 -16.01
CA GLU A 6 9.91 -15.21 -15.25
C GLU A 6 10.28 -13.77 -15.56
N THR A 7 9.88 -13.31 -16.74
CA THR A 7 10.38 -12.06 -17.29
C THR A 7 9.61 -10.88 -16.71
N CYS A 8 10.33 -9.95 -16.11
CA CYS A 8 9.82 -8.59 -15.89
C CYS A 8 9.17 -8.07 -17.18
N VAL A 9 7.92 -7.62 -17.10
CA VAL A 9 7.14 -7.14 -18.25
C VAL A 9 7.32 -5.63 -18.49
N ILE A 10 8.02 -4.93 -17.59
CA ILE A 10 8.32 -3.50 -17.71
C ILE A 10 9.69 -3.36 -18.40
N PRO A 11 9.73 -2.82 -19.63
CA PRO A 11 10.98 -2.63 -20.37
C PRO A 11 12.02 -1.80 -19.60
N ALA A 12 13.30 -2.00 -19.87
CA ALA A 12 14.36 -1.25 -19.19
C ALA A 12 14.47 0.21 -19.63
N ASP A 13 14.09 0.50 -20.86
CA ASP A 13 14.00 1.83 -21.46
C ASP A 13 12.69 2.57 -21.10
N ASP A 14 11.74 1.90 -20.45
CA ASP A 14 10.58 2.54 -19.85
C ASP A 14 10.98 3.44 -18.67
N PRO A 15 10.39 4.64 -18.51
CA PRO A 15 10.66 5.50 -17.35
C PRO A 15 10.39 4.84 -15.99
N ILE A 16 9.32 4.04 -15.84
CA ILE A 16 9.05 3.28 -14.61
C ILE A 16 10.08 2.16 -14.46
N GLY A 17 10.37 1.43 -15.53
CA GLY A 17 11.36 0.35 -15.55
C GLY A 17 12.77 0.80 -15.15
N ALA A 18 13.20 1.97 -15.61
CA ALA A 18 14.47 2.59 -15.24
C ALA A 18 14.50 3.00 -13.76
N ARG A 19 13.42 3.63 -13.27
CA ARG A 19 13.28 4.00 -11.84
C ARG A 19 13.29 2.78 -10.93
N PHE A 20 12.60 1.70 -11.32
CA PHE A 20 12.54 0.47 -10.54
C PHE A 20 13.91 -0.20 -10.42
N ARG A 21 14.65 -0.35 -11.53
CA ARG A 21 16.00 -0.92 -11.49
C ARG A 21 16.94 -0.11 -10.61
N LYS A 22 16.90 1.23 -10.73
CA LYS A 22 17.66 2.14 -9.86
C LYS A 22 17.27 2.00 -8.39
N ALA A 23 15.98 1.90 -8.09
CA ALA A 23 15.50 1.76 -6.72
C ALA A 23 15.92 0.41 -6.12
N VAL A 24 15.73 -0.69 -6.84
CA VAL A 24 16.14 -2.04 -6.42
C VAL A 24 17.64 -2.11 -6.10
N SER A 25 18.47 -1.44 -6.89
CA SER A 25 19.93 -1.47 -6.71
C SER A 25 20.45 -0.58 -5.58
N SER A 26 19.65 0.34 -5.04
CA SER A 26 20.13 1.37 -4.11
C SER A 26 19.31 1.52 -2.82
N ARG A 27 18.06 1.06 -2.79
CA ARG A 27 17.14 1.23 -1.66
C ARG A 27 16.97 -0.09 -0.92
N LYS A 28 16.88 -0.02 0.40
CA LYS A 28 16.61 -1.18 1.26
C LYS A 28 15.11 -1.42 1.44
N ILE A 29 14.33 -0.34 1.39
CA ILE A 29 12.89 -0.35 1.57
C ILE A 29 12.24 0.41 0.41
N ILE A 30 11.27 -0.22 -0.24
CA ILE A 30 10.49 0.39 -1.32
C ILE A 30 9.00 0.21 -1.00
N PHE A 31 8.27 1.31 -0.92
CA PHE A 31 6.82 1.28 -0.73
C PHE A 31 6.09 1.73 -1.99
N MET A 32 4.93 1.14 -2.22
CA MET A 32 4.00 1.53 -3.26
C MET A 32 2.70 2.01 -2.62
N ALA A 33 2.53 3.32 -2.55
CA ALA A 33 1.34 3.94 -1.99
C ALA A 33 0.38 4.37 -3.08
N GLY A 34 -0.93 4.20 -2.85
CA GLY A 34 -1.93 4.65 -3.81
C GLY A 34 -3.30 4.04 -3.60
N LEU A 35 -4.28 4.58 -4.32
CA LEU A 35 -5.65 4.06 -4.33
C LEU A 35 -5.72 2.66 -4.96
N PRO A 36 -6.76 1.86 -4.65
CA PRO A 36 -7.18 0.74 -5.48
C PRO A 36 -7.30 1.18 -6.95
N SER A 37 -7.06 0.25 -7.86
CA SER A 37 -7.08 0.50 -9.31
C SER A 37 -6.10 1.57 -9.82
N SER A 38 -5.02 1.87 -9.08
CA SER A 38 -3.88 2.67 -9.58
C SER A 38 -2.76 1.84 -10.23
N GLY A 39 -2.92 0.50 -10.30
CA GLY A 39 -1.93 -0.40 -10.89
C GLY A 39 -0.88 -0.96 -9.90
N LYS A 40 -1.05 -0.70 -8.60
CA LYS A 40 -0.08 -1.09 -7.55
C LYS A 40 0.29 -2.57 -7.59
N SER A 41 -0.68 -3.47 -7.66
CA SER A 41 -0.42 -4.91 -7.52
C SER A 41 0.49 -5.45 -8.63
N LEU A 42 0.30 -4.98 -9.87
CA LEU A 42 1.19 -5.31 -10.98
C LEU A 42 2.58 -4.73 -10.73
N LEU A 43 2.68 -3.43 -10.44
CA LEU A 43 3.95 -2.76 -10.23
C LEU A 43 4.73 -3.33 -9.03
N PHE A 44 4.03 -3.75 -7.97
CA PHE A 44 4.56 -4.47 -6.82
C PHE A 44 5.17 -5.80 -7.26
N GLN A 45 4.44 -6.62 -8.01
CA GLN A 45 4.95 -7.89 -8.55
C GLN A 45 6.20 -7.66 -9.43
N GLN A 46 6.21 -6.61 -10.24
CA GLN A 46 7.38 -6.31 -11.09
C GLN A 46 8.59 -5.88 -10.26
N LEU A 47 8.40 -5.16 -9.16
CA LEU A 47 9.48 -4.84 -8.22
C LEU A 47 10.02 -6.08 -7.52
N THR A 48 9.17 -7.04 -7.13
CA THR A 48 9.64 -8.29 -6.51
C THR A 48 10.47 -9.13 -7.49
N ILE A 49 10.03 -9.21 -8.76
CA ILE A 49 10.78 -9.90 -9.83
C ILE A 49 12.15 -9.22 -10.04
N LEU A 50 12.17 -7.90 -10.23
CA LEU A 50 13.42 -7.16 -10.44
C LEU A 50 14.38 -7.27 -9.25
N ALA A 51 13.87 -7.28 -8.02
CA ALA A 51 14.68 -7.48 -6.84
C ALA A 51 15.30 -8.88 -6.78
N HIS A 52 14.52 -9.91 -7.13
CA HIS A 52 15.01 -11.27 -7.22
C HIS A 52 16.06 -11.43 -8.33
N GLU A 53 15.81 -10.88 -9.52
CA GLU A 53 16.78 -10.84 -10.63
C GLU A 53 18.08 -10.11 -10.25
N ALA A 54 18.01 -9.10 -9.36
CA ALA A 54 19.18 -8.42 -8.81
C ALA A 54 19.89 -9.20 -7.69
N GLY A 55 19.48 -10.45 -7.40
CA GLY A 55 20.07 -11.32 -6.40
C GLY A 55 19.67 -10.97 -4.96
N ARG A 56 18.57 -10.24 -4.76
CA ARG A 56 18.11 -9.83 -3.43
C ARG A 56 17.06 -10.79 -2.88
N LYS A 57 17.11 -11.01 -1.57
CA LYS A 57 16.07 -11.70 -0.80
C LYS A 57 14.90 -10.76 -0.60
N VAL A 58 13.73 -11.15 -1.10
CA VAL A 58 12.54 -10.29 -1.12
C VAL A 58 11.69 -10.54 0.11
N HIS A 59 11.48 -9.48 0.88
CA HIS A 59 10.49 -9.41 1.95
C HIS A 59 9.33 -8.54 1.50
N SER A 60 8.10 -8.91 1.87
CA SER A 60 6.91 -8.13 1.53
C SER A 60 6.17 -7.60 2.74
N MET A 61 5.52 -6.45 2.57
CA MET A 61 4.58 -5.92 3.55
C MET A 61 3.31 -5.47 2.84
N GLN A 62 2.25 -6.26 2.98
CA GLN A 62 0.95 -5.96 2.38
C GLN A 62 -0.11 -5.91 3.48
N TRP A 63 -1.06 -4.99 3.35
CA TRP A 63 -2.13 -4.79 4.32
C TRP A 63 -2.87 -6.09 4.67
N ASP A 64 -3.29 -6.84 3.65
CA ASP A 64 -4.07 -8.06 3.83
C ASP A 64 -3.29 -9.21 4.47
N ALA A 65 -1.97 -9.25 4.31
CA ALA A 65 -1.13 -10.21 5.03
C ALA A 65 -0.95 -9.78 6.49
N ALA A 66 -0.61 -8.50 6.72
CA ALA A 66 -0.35 -7.96 8.04
C ALA A 66 -1.57 -8.02 8.97
N ARG A 67 -2.77 -7.67 8.46
CA ARG A 67 -3.99 -7.60 9.30
C ARG A 67 -4.43 -8.96 9.83
N ARG A 68 -4.13 -10.06 9.14
CA ARG A 68 -4.55 -11.42 9.54
C ARG A 68 -4.06 -11.81 10.92
N ALA A 69 -2.86 -11.36 11.31
CA ALA A 69 -2.33 -11.61 12.65
C ALA A 69 -3.13 -10.90 13.77
N PHE A 70 -3.88 -9.86 13.42
CA PHE A 70 -4.70 -9.06 14.34
C PHE A 70 -6.17 -9.51 14.37
N GLU A 71 -6.60 -10.29 13.39
CA GLU A 71 -7.98 -10.78 13.24
C GLU A 71 -8.13 -12.18 13.85
N THR A 72 -7.76 -12.34 15.13
CA THR A 72 -8.00 -13.59 15.89
C THR A 72 -9.33 -13.55 16.63
N GLY A 73 -9.89 -14.71 17.02
CA GLY A 73 -11.22 -14.78 17.65
C GLY A 73 -11.42 -13.78 18.80
N ALA A 74 -10.48 -13.73 19.76
CA ALA A 74 -10.56 -12.80 20.89
C ALA A 74 -10.56 -11.31 20.48
N TRP A 75 -9.83 -10.96 19.41
CA TRP A 75 -9.78 -9.59 18.92
C TRP A 75 -10.95 -9.24 18.01
N LEU A 76 -11.45 -10.19 17.23
CA LEU A 76 -12.64 -10.05 16.39
C LEU A 76 -13.91 -9.91 17.23
N ASP A 77 -13.99 -10.55 18.40
CA ASP A 77 -15.10 -10.33 19.33
C ASP A 77 -15.15 -8.87 19.82
N LYS A 78 -13.98 -8.25 20.02
CA LYS A 78 -13.86 -6.85 20.46
C LYS A 78 -13.96 -5.84 19.31
N TYR A 79 -13.46 -6.21 18.14
CA TYR A 79 -13.32 -5.37 16.96
C TYR A 79 -13.84 -6.09 15.70
N PRO A 80 -15.15 -6.36 15.63
CA PRO A 80 -15.71 -7.17 14.57
C PRO A 80 -15.66 -6.45 13.23
N GLU A 81 -15.41 -7.20 12.16
CA GLU A 81 -15.64 -6.75 10.79
C GLU A 81 -17.13 -6.40 10.61
N LYS A 82 -17.41 -5.30 9.92
CA LYS A 82 -18.78 -4.89 9.56
C LYS A 82 -18.80 -4.60 8.07
N ASP A 83 -19.78 -5.14 7.35
CA ASP A 83 -19.95 -4.91 5.90
C ASP A 83 -18.68 -5.17 5.06
N HIS A 84 -17.91 -6.20 5.40
CA HIS A 84 -16.62 -6.53 4.77
C HIS A 84 -15.52 -5.47 4.94
N ILE A 85 -15.68 -4.60 5.93
CA ILE A 85 -14.78 -3.50 6.23
C ILE A 85 -14.10 -3.78 7.59
N THR A 86 -12.77 -3.89 7.56
CA THR A 86 -11.95 -4.08 8.77
C THR A 86 -12.23 -2.98 9.80
N HIS A 87 -12.47 -3.36 11.05
CA HIS A 87 -12.80 -2.42 12.13
C HIS A 87 -11.71 -1.35 12.36
N PRO A 88 -12.06 -0.07 12.62
CA PRO A 88 -11.10 1.01 12.90
C PRO A 88 -10.03 0.64 13.95
N GLY A 89 -10.44 -0.03 15.02
CA GLY A 89 -9.54 -0.56 16.06
C GLY A 89 -8.46 -1.51 15.53
N VAL A 90 -8.83 -2.49 14.68
CA VAL A 90 -7.84 -3.36 14.02
C VAL A 90 -6.91 -2.51 13.16
N ARG A 91 -7.43 -1.52 12.43
CA ARG A 91 -6.59 -0.71 11.55
C ARG A 91 -5.53 0.08 12.29
N LYS A 92 -5.92 0.74 13.37
CA LYS A 92 -5.00 1.47 14.23
C LYS A 92 -4.02 0.53 14.94
N ALA A 93 -4.42 -0.67 15.36
CA ALA A 93 -3.50 -1.63 15.95
C ALA A 93 -2.41 -2.06 14.94
N VAL A 94 -2.79 -2.39 13.71
CA VAL A 94 -1.83 -2.69 12.62
C VAL A 94 -0.94 -1.48 12.33
N GLY A 95 -1.51 -0.28 12.31
CA GLY A 95 -0.79 0.98 12.14
C GLY A 95 0.24 1.28 13.24
N ILE A 96 -0.09 0.97 14.49
CA ILE A 96 0.84 1.07 15.63
C ILE A 96 1.99 0.07 15.47
N TRP A 97 1.68 -1.15 15.05
CA TRP A 97 2.68 -2.20 14.85
C TRP A 97 3.66 -1.88 13.73
N VAL A 98 3.17 -1.39 12.58
CA VAL A 98 3.94 -1.42 11.34
C VAL A 98 5.26 -0.65 11.43
N ARG A 99 5.31 0.45 12.18
CA ARG A 99 6.55 1.22 12.40
C ARG A 99 7.60 0.40 13.15
N ARG A 100 7.21 -0.29 14.22
CA ARG A 100 8.08 -1.22 14.96
C ARG A 100 8.47 -2.44 14.13
N GLY A 101 7.56 -2.93 13.30
CA GLY A 101 7.83 -4.01 12.35
C GLY A 101 8.98 -3.65 11.39
N ILE A 102 9.01 -2.40 10.91
CA ILE A 102 10.11 -1.89 10.06
C ILE A 102 11.42 -1.79 10.85
N GLU A 103 11.39 -1.22 12.05
CA GLU A 103 12.58 -1.12 12.91
C GLU A 103 13.23 -2.49 13.14
N ARG A 104 12.41 -3.47 13.56
CA ARG A 104 12.84 -4.85 13.75
C ARG A 104 13.40 -5.45 12.46
N TRP A 105 12.67 -5.31 11.35
CA TRP A 105 13.10 -5.88 10.09
C TRP A 105 14.47 -5.35 9.65
N VAL A 106 14.72 -4.04 9.76
CA VAL A 106 16.02 -3.44 9.45
C VAL A 106 17.12 -3.96 10.36
N LYS A 107 16.82 -4.14 11.66
CA LYS A 107 17.76 -4.68 12.65
C LYS A 107 18.13 -6.13 12.34
N ASP A 108 17.16 -6.97 11.98
CA ASP A 108 17.36 -8.39 11.71
C ASP A 108 18.05 -8.64 10.36
N HIS A 109 17.95 -7.68 9.45
CA HIS A 109 18.52 -7.75 8.11
C HIS A 109 19.43 -6.56 7.84
N PRO A 110 20.61 -6.41 8.49
CA PRO A 110 21.44 -5.21 8.36
C PRO A 110 22.09 -5.05 6.98
N GLU A 111 22.33 -6.15 6.27
CA GLU A 111 22.98 -6.18 4.96
C GLU A 111 22.07 -5.68 3.82
N GLN A 112 22.66 -5.31 2.67
CA GLN A 112 21.91 -4.87 1.48
C GLN A 112 21.35 -6.04 0.65
N ARG A 113 21.64 -7.30 1.01
CA ARG A 113 21.12 -8.46 0.28
C ARG A 113 19.60 -8.65 0.44
N ASP A 114 19.02 -8.13 1.53
CA ASP A 114 17.59 -8.24 1.84
C ASP A 114 16.88 -6.91 1.50
N ILE A 115 15.72 -6.98 0.84
CA ILE A 115 14.88 -5.83 0.49
C ILE A 115 13.47 -5.98 1.06
N LEU A 116 12.89 -4.91 1.59
CA LEU A 116 11.48 -4.85 1.96
C LEU A 116 10.70 -4.08 0.90
N ILE A 117 9.70 -4.74 0.30
CA ILE A 117 8.81 -4.13 -0.69
C ILE A 117 7.39 -4.15 -0.12
N GLY A 118 6.75 -2.99 0.05
CA GLY A 118 5.40 -2.91 0.62
C GLY A 118 4.37 -2.27 -0.29
N GLU A 119 3.12 -2.75 -0.20
CA GLU A 119 1.95 -2.13 -0.83
C GLU A 119 1.10 -1.44 0.24
N LEU A 120 0.87 -0.14 0.09
CA LEU A 120 0.24 0.73 1.08
C LEU A 120 -1.10 1.26 0.57
N PRO A 121 -2.25 0.66 0.96
CA PRO A 121 -3.56 1.16 0.62
C PRO A 121 -4.00 2.29 1.59
N VAL A 122 -3.29 3.41 1.56
CA VAL A 122 -3.33 4.45 2.63
C VAL A 122 -4.70 5.05 2.92
N VAL A 123 -5.59 5.09 1.93
CA VAL A 123 -6.93 5.67 2.08
C VAL A 123 -7.76 4.83 3.04
N GLY A 124 -8.46 5.50 3.96
CA GLY A 124 -9.21 4.84 5.03
C GLY A 124 -8.35 4.44 6.24
N GLY A 125 -7.16 5.03 6.38
CA GLY A 125 -6.32 4.90 7.58
C GLY A 125 -5.53 3.60 7.68
N ARG A 126 -5.30 2.90 6.56
CA ARG A 126 -4.49 1.66 6.54
C ARG A 126 -3.03 2.01 6.33
N PHE A 127 -2.14 1.65 7.25
CA PHE A 127 -0.70 1.99 7.21
C PHE A 127 -0.38 3.50 7.10
N VAL A 128 -1.31 4.39 7.47
CA VAL A 128 -1.08 5.84 7.38
C VAL A 128 0.06 6.30 8.29
N GLU A 129 0.32 5.56 9.37
CA GLU A 129 1.41 5.79 10.31
C GLU A 129 2.78 5.79 9.62
N LEU A 130 2.92 5.13 8.47
CA LEU A 130 4.17 5.18 7.68
C LEU A 130 4.38 6.51 6.97
N LEU A 131 3.32 7.27 6.72
CA LEU A 131 3.37 8.57 6.04
C LEU A 131 3.55 9.72 7.04
N GLN A 132 3.07 9.52 8.26
CA GLN A 132 3.14 10.48 9.36
C GLN A 132 4.54 10.62 9.93
N LYS A 133 4.95 11.86 10.22
CA LYS A 133 6.15 12.12 10.99
C LYS A 133 5.90 11.76 12.46
N ASN A 134 6.67 10.81 12.98
CA ASN A 134 6.62 10.42 14.39
C ASN A 134 8.00 10.53 15.04
N ASP A 135 8.05 10.68 16.36
CA ASP A 135 9.30 10.70 17.12
C ASP A 135 9.65 9.28 17.60
N ASP A 136 10.14 8.46 16.66
CA ASP A 136 10.57 7.08 16.89
C ASP A 136 11.74 6.67 15.98
N GLN A 137 12.26 5.44 16.16
CA GLN A 137 13.42 4.97 15.37
C GLN A 137 13.04 4.72 13.91
N ALA A 138 11.80 4.31 13.64
CA ALA A 138 11.28 4.12 12.30
C ALA A 138 11.36 5.40 11.47
N GLU A 139 11.19 6.58 12.09
CA GLU A 139 11.24 7.85 11.37
C GLU A 139 12.60 8.10 10.72
N GLN A 140 13.69 7.75 11.42
CA GLN A 140 15.04 7.89 10.87
C GLN A 140 15.23 6.98 9.66
N ILE A 141 14.64 5.78 9.67
CA ILE A 141 14.67 4.84 8.55
C ILE A 141 13.84 5.38 7.38
N LEU A 142 12.60 5.77 7.63
CA LEU A 142 11.61 6.19 6.62
C LEU A 142 11.96 7.50 5.92
N THR A 143 12.72 8.37 6.57
CA THR A 143 13.23 9.64 5.99
C THR A 143 14.61 9.49 5.33
N SER A 144 15.35 8.42 5.64
CA SER A 144 16.67 8.17 5.08
C SER A 144 16.62 7.85 3.58
N GLN A 145 17.76 8.00 2.92
CA GLN A 145 17.96 7.57 1.53
C GLN A 145 17.82 6.05 1.32
N THR A 146 17.64 5.25 2.37
CA THR A 146 17.43 3.80 2.22
C THR A 146 15.96 3.43 1.94
N ALA A 147 15.02 4.34 2.22
CA ALA A 147 13.60 4.16 1.98
C ALA A 147 13.10 5.05 0.84
N LEU A 148 12.27 4.50 -0.05
CA LEU A 148 11.64 5.21 -1.16
C LEU A 148 10.16 4.84 -1.28
N PHE A 149 9.32 5.83 -1.51
CA PHE A 149 7.89 5.67 -1.78
C PHE A 149 7.61 5.98 -3.24
N PHE A 150 6.95 5.05 -3.92
CA PHE A 150 6.39 5.25 -5.24
C PHE A 150 4.88 5.47 -5.15
N VAL A 151 4.38 6.39 -5.98
CA VAL A 151 2.94 6.61 -6.16
C VAL A 151 2.60 6.50 -7.64
N PRO A 152 1.94 5.41 -8.08
CA PRO A 152 1.44 5.33 -9.45
C PRO A 152 0.22 6.23 -9.63
N VAL A 153 0.32 7.13 -10.61
CA VAL A 153 -0.72 8.08 -11.02
C VAL A 153 -1.14 7.70 -12.45
N PRO A 154 -2.21 6.93 -12.62
CA PRO A 154 -2.71 6.62 -13.96
C PRO A 154 -3.32 7.84 -14.64
N THR A 155 -3.30 7.89 -15.97
CA THR A 155 -4.18 8.81 -16.71
C THR A 155 -5.65 8.41 -16.50
N ARG A 156 -6.59 9.25 -16.93
CA ARG A 156 -8.02 8.93 -16.86
C ARG A 156 -8.35 7.68 -17.66
N GLU A 157 -7.82 7.59 -18.88
CA GLU A 157 -7.96 6.44 -19.76
C GLU A 157 -7.38 5.18 -19.10
N MET A 158 -6.19 5.32 -18.51
CA MET A 158 -5.52 4.17 -17.90
C MET A 158 -6.25 3.69 -16.65
N ARG A 159 -6.77 4.61 -15.83
CA ARG A 159 -7.60 4.26 -14.68
C ARG A 159 -8.86 3.51 -15.09
N ASN A 160 -9.50 3.91 -16.18
CA ASN A 160 -10.67 3.19 -16.72
C ASN A 160 -10.30 1.77 -17.13
N VAL A 161 -9.20 1.59 -17.88
CA VAL A 161 -8.74 0.26 -18.30
C VAL A 161 -8.40 -0.63 -17.09
N ILE A 162 -7.72 -0.10 -16.06
CA ILE A 162 -7.41 -0.87 -14.84
C ILE A 162 -8.71 -1.26 -14.11
N THR A 163 -9.65 -0.33 -13.98
CA THR A 163 -10.93 -0.56 -13.30
C THR A 163 -11.79 -1.58 -14.04
N SER A 164 -11.86 -1.51 -15.38
CA SER A 164 -12.54 -2.51 -16.20
C SER A 164 -11.88 -3.89 -16.10
N GLN A 165 -10.55 -3.95 -16.10
CA GLN A 165 -9.83 -5.21 -15.94
C GLN A 165 -10.13 -5.86 -14.59
N ARG A 166 -10.22 -5.06 -13.52
CA ARG A 166 -10.60 -5.51 -12.17
C ARG A 166 -12.00 -6.11 -12.16
N ALA A 167 -12.98 -5.48 -12.82
CA ALA A 167 -14.33 -6.04 -12.92
C ALA A 167 -14.35 -7.40 -13.64
N ILE A 168 -13.53 -7.55 -14.68
CA ILE A 168 -13.38 -8.81 -15.42
C ILE A 168 -12.77 -9.91 -14.54
N THR A 169 -11.69 -9.61 -13.82
CA THR A 169 -10.99 -10.60 -12.97
C THR A 169 -11.78 -10.92 -11.70
N PHE A 170 -12.54 -9.97 -11.16
CA PHE A 170 -13.45 -10.25 -10.05
C PHE A 170 -14.53 -11.27 -10.45
N ALA A 171 -15.07 -11.16 -11.67
CA ALA A 171 -16.05 -12.10 -12.20
C ALA A 171 -15.44 -13.44 -12.65
N ASN A 172 -14.16 -13.43 -13.06
CA ASN A 172 -13.44 -14.61 -13.57
C ASN A 172 -12.02 -14.66 -12.96
N PRO A 173 -11.91 -15.01 -11.68
CA PRO A 173 -10.65 -14.95 -10.95
C PRO A 173 -9.69 -16.02 -11.46
N ARG A 174 -8.45 -15.61 -11.68
CA ARG A 174 -7.29 -16.45 -12.03
C ARG A 174 -6.42 -16.74 -10.81
N ASN A 175 -6.62 -15.97 -9.74
CA ASN A 175 -5.94 -16.07 -8.46
C ASN A 175 -6.93 -15.80 -7.32
N GLU A 176 -6.80 -16.48 -6.18
CA GLU A 176 -7.70 -16.31 -5.03
C GLU A 176 -7.74 -14.87 -4.50
N GLN A 177 -6.66 -14.10 -4.66
CA GLN A 177 -6.64 -12.70 -4.24
C GLN A 177 -7.54 -11.79 -5.09
N GLU A 178 -7.86 -12.19 -6.33
CA GLU A 178 -8.76 -11.41 -7.21
C GLU A 178 -10.21 -11.47 -6.75
N THR A 179 -10.61 -12.48 -5.97
CA THR A 179 -11.95 -12.52 -5.35
C THR A 179 -12.04 -11.63 -4.10
N LYS A 180 -10.88 -11.29 -3.54
CA LYS A 180 -10.73 -10.43 -2.35
C LYS A 180 -10.47 -8.97 -2.72
N ASP A 181 -10.41 -8.67 -4.01
CA ASP A 181 -10.29 -7.30 -4.50
C ASP A 181 -11.46 -6.45 -4.00
N ALA A 182 -11.14 -5.25 -3.49
CA ALA A 182 -12.12 -4.21 -3.21
C ALA A 182 -13.13 -4.05 -4.38
N PRO A 183 -14.45 -4.18 -4.11
CA PRO A 183 -15.50 -3.96 -5.10
C PRO A 183 -15.46 -2.55 -5.70
N ILE A 184 -16.10 -2.36 -6.87
CA ILE A 184 -16.08 -1.07 -7.59
C ILE A 184 -16.58 0.10 -6.73
N HIS A 185 -17.64 -0.10 -5.94
CA HIS A 185 -18.15 0.95 -5.06
C HIS A 185 -17.12 1.38 -3.98
N ILE A 186 -16.24 0.48 -3.54
CA ILE A 186 -15.12 0.82 -2.65
C ILE A 186 -14.04 1.60 -3.41
N VAL A 187 -13.71 1.21 -4.65
CA VAL A 187 -12.77 1.95 -5.50
C VAL A 187 -13.23 3.39 -5.73
N GLU A 188 -14.52 3.58 -6.00
CA GLU A 188 -15.16 4.89 -6.15
C GLU A 188 -15.18 5.67 -4.83
N GLY A 189 -15.56 5.01 -3.73
CA GLY A 189 -15.59 5.61 -2.40
C GLY A 189 -14.21 6.09 -1.94
N GLU A 190 -13.16 5.32 -2.18
CA GLU A 190 -11.80 5.72 -1.82
C GLU A 190 -11.29 6.88 -2.68
N TRP A 191 -11.67 6.95 -3.96
CA TRP A 191 -11.41 8.16 -4.76
C TRP A 191 -12.14 9.37 -4.23
N LEU A 192 -13.43 9.23 -3.91
CA LEU A 192 -14.23 10.31 -3.35
C LEU A 192 -13.60 10.83 -2.05
N ALA A 193 -13.13 9.93 -1.18
CA ALA A 193 -12.43 10.31 0.04
C ALA A 193 -11.16 11.13 -0.23
N ALA A 194 -10.35 10.74 -1.23
CA ALA A 194 -9.16 11.50 -1.64
C ALA A 194 -9.55 12.87 -2.25
N ARG A 195 -10.63 12.93 -3.03
CA ARG A 195 -11.14 14.17 -3.63
C ARG A 195 -11.67 15.13 -2.57
N GLN A 196 -12.42 14.63 -1.60
CA GLN A 196 -12.93 15.42 -0.47
C GLN A 196 -11.78 15.97 0.39
N LEU A 197 -10.70 15.20 0.59
CA LEU A 197 -9.50 15.70 1.24
C LEU A 197 -8.90 16.89 0.49
N HIS A 198 -8.74 16.75 -0.83
CA HIS A 198 -8.27 17.84 -1.67
C HIS A 198 -9.18 19.08 -1.57
N ASN A 199 -10.49 18.90 -1.71
CA ASN A 199 -11.47 19.98 -1.62
C ASN A 199 -11.36 20.73 -0.28
N ARG A 200 -11.29 20.02 0.85
CA ARG A 200 -11.08 20.62 2.18
C ARG A 200 -9.81 21.44 2.26
N TRP A 201 -8.70 20.94 1.72
CA TRP A 201 -7.43 21.67 1.70
C TRP A 201 -7.45 22.93 0.83
N GLN A 202 -8.28 22.95 -0.21
CA GLN A 202 -8.45 24.10 -1.10
C GLN A 202 -9.59 25.04 -0.68
N GLY A 203 -10.36 24.70 0.37
CA GLY A 203 -11.55 25.46 0.76
C GLY A 203 -12.69 25.39 -0.27
N VAL A 204 -12.76 24.33 -1.07
CA VAL A 204 -13.78 24.12 -2.11
C VAL A 204 -14.89 23.22 -1.54
N PRO A 205 -16.19 23.51 -1.77
CA PRO A 205 -17.27 22.64 -1.34
C PRO A 205 -17.30 21.32 -2.11
N ASP A 206 -17.73 20.26 -1.45
CA ASP A 206 -17.95 18.94 -2.06
C ASP A 206 -19.19 18.96 -2.97
N LEU A 207 -19.07 18.39 -4.16
CA LEU A 207 -20.11 18.31 -5.17
C LEU A 207 -20.08 16.91 -5.81
N ILE A 208 -21.08 16.08 -5.51
CA ILE A 208 -21.12 14.65 -5.87
C ILE A 208 -20.82 14.40 -7.35
N GLU A 209 -21.48 15.12 -8.26
CA GLU A 209 -21.32 14.93 -9.71
C GLU A 209 -19.90 15.20 -10.19
N ARG A 210 -19.28 16.28 -9.70
CA ARG A 210 -17.89 16.65 -10.04
C ARG A 210 -16.88 15.71 -9.37
N ASP A 211 -17.11 15.36 -8.11
CA ASP A 211 -16.11 14.71 -7.28
C ASP A 211 -15.97 13.21 -7.55
N ARG A 212 -16.96 12.61 -8.23
CA ARG A 212 -16.88 11.24 -8.75
C ARG A 212 -15.91 11.10 -9.91
N GLU A 213 -15.68 12.17 -10.67
CA GLU A 213 -14.79 12.13 -11.82
C GLU A 213 -13.32 12.04 -11.36
N TYR A 214 -12.61 11.04 -11.86
CA TYR A 214 -11.19 10.92 -11.55
C TYR A 214 -10.36 12.03 -12.19
N ASP A 215 -9.50 12.63 -11.39
CA ASP A 215 -8.53 13.61 -11.85
C ASP A 215 -7.09 13.23 -11.40
N PRO A 216 -6.18 12.97 -12.34
CA PRO A 216 -4.81 12.55 -12.02
C PRO A 216 -4.01 13.64 -11.30
N GLU A 217 -4.28 14.92 -11.56
CA GLU A 217 -3.55 16.02 -10.92
C GLU A 217 -3.99 16.21 -9.48
N ILE A 218 -5.30 16.11 -9.21
CA ILE A 218 -5.79 16.10 -7.81
C ILE A 218 -5.22 14.91 -7.05
N TYR A 219 -5.21 13.72 -7.67
CA TYR A 219 -4.62 12.54 -7.06
C TYR A 219 -3.13 12.73 -6.74
N ARG A 220 -2.37 13.29 -7.69
CA ARG A 220 -0.95 13.67 -7.50
C ARG A 220 -0.80 14.62 -6.33
N THR A 221 -1.54 15.73 -6.29
CA THR A 221 -1.48 16.72 -5.21
C THR A 221 -1.80 16.11 -3.85
N VAL A 222 -2.77 15.19 -3.81
CA VAL A 222 -3.13 14.51 -2.57
C VAL A 222 -1.99 13.67 -2.03
N PHE A 223 -1.41 12.82 -2.87
CA PHE A 223 -0.32 11.95 -2.44
C PHE A 223 0.97 12.71 -2.18
N ASP A 224 1.26 13.79 -2.91
CA ASP A 224 2.39 14.67 -2.63
C ASP A 224 2.29 15.27 -1.23
N ARG A 225 1.11 15.79 -0.86
CA ARG A 225 0.88 16.33 0.48
C ARG A 225 0.93 15.24 1.56
N LEU A 226 0.35 14.07 1.32
CA LEU A 226 0.37 12.95 2.28
C LEU A 226 1.81 12.43 2.51
N LEU A 227 2.64 12.39 1.47
CA LEU A 227 4.01 11.88 1.52
C LEU A 227 5.09 12.96 1.70
N ARG A 228 4.71 14.19 2.05
CA ARG A 228 5.64 15.35 2.19
C ARG A 228 6.83 15.14 3.13
N PHE A 229 6.78 14.12 4.00
CA PHE A 229 7.88 13.76 4.91
C PHE A 229 8.71 12.56 4.42
N ARG A 230 8.49 12.09 3.19
CA ARG A 230 9.10 10.88 2.64
C ARG A 230 9.84 11.17 1.34
N ASN A 231 10.86 10.35 1.06
CA ASN A 231 11.45 10.31 -0.27
C ASN A 231 10.42 9.69 -1.22
N CYS A 232 9.71 10.53 -1.97
CA CYS A 232 8.59 10.14 -2.82
C CYS A 232 8.92 10.37 -4.30
N GLU A 233 8.56 9.40 -5.14
CA GLU A 233 8.59 9.53 -6.60
C GLU A 233 7.21 9.21 -7.19
N ILE A 234 6.66 10.15 -7.95
CA ILE A 234 5.43 9.96 -8.71
C ILE A 234 5.72 9.20 -10.00
N LEU A 235 4.98 8.12 -10.23
CA LEU A 235 5.06 7.32 -11.46
C LEU A 235 3.85 7.62 -12.34
N SER A 236 4.04 8.32 -13.45
CA SER A 236 2.99 8.47 -14.46
C SER A 236 2.70 7.12 -15.10
N VAL A 237 1.47 6.63 -15.01
CA VAL A 237 1.03 5.36 -15.62
C VAL A 237 0.10 5.68 -16.80
N ASP A 238 0.69 5.79 -17.98
CA ASP A 238 0.02 6.18 -19.22
C ASP A 238 -0.14 5.01 -20.21
N ARG A 239 0.37 3.83 -19.86
CA ARG A 239 0.36 2.66 -20.72
C ARG A 239 0.11 1.36 -19.98
N LYS A 240 -0.51 0.43 -20.70
CA LYS A 240 -0.73 -0.93 -20.23
C LYS A 240 0.52 -1.77 -20.47
N PHE A 241 1.03 -2.39 -19.41
CA PHE A 241 2.00 -3.48 -19.55
C PHE A 241 1.24 -4.80 -19.76
N GLN A 242 1.72 -5.64 -20.68
CA GLN A 242 1.12 -6.95 -20.91
C GLN A 242 1.41 -7.85 -19.71
N SER A 243 0.39 -8.11 -18.89
CA SER A 243 0.52 -9.07 -17.77
C SER A 243 0.46 -10.49 -18.31
N LYS A 244 1.44 -11.32 -17.91
CA LYS A 244 1.34 -12.79 -18.02
C LYS A 244 0.73 -13.29 -16.71
N GLY A 245 -0.47 -13.86 -16.76
CA GLY A 245 -1.15 -14.35 -15.55
C GLY A 245 -1.83 -13.25 -14.72
N SER A 246 -1.93 -13.48 -13.42
CA SER A 246 -2.49 -12.55 -12.43
C SER A 246 -1.41 -11.59 -11.93
N ALA A 247 -1.81 -10.35 -11.58
CA ALA A 247 -0.94 -9.40 -10.88
C ALA A 247 -0.59 -9.86 -9.44
N TYR A 248 -1.33 -10.83 -8.92
CA TYR A 248 -1.11 -11.42 -7.60
C TYR A 248 -0.19 -12.64 -7.62
N ASP A 249 0.16 -13.14 -8.80
CA ASP A 249 1.11 -14.24 -8.89
C ASP A 249 2.44 -13.82 -8.28
N ARG A 250 3.04 -14.72 -7.50
CA ARG A 250 4.34 -14.54 -6.87
C ARG A 250 5.30 -15.54 -7.50
N PRO A 251 5.87 -15.20 -8.68
CA PRO A 251 6.77 -16.11 -9.39
C PRO A 251 8.07 -16.35 -8.60
N VAL A 252 8.44 -15.39 -7.74
CA VAL A 252 9.64 -15.45 -6.91
C VAL A 252 9.30 -15.71 -5.45
N GLU A 253 10.24 -16.28 -4.70
CA GLU A 253 10.11 -16.47 -3.26
C GLU A 253 10.04 -15.12 -2.54
N VAL A 254 9.03 -14.95 -1.69
CA VAL A 254 8.78 -13.74 -0.92
C VAL A 254 8.49 -14.11 0.53
N THR A 255 9.21 -13.52 1.48
CA THR A 255 8.92 -13.66 2.91
C THR A 255 8.00 -12.53 3.38
N GLU A 256 6.83 -12.84 3.93
CA GLU A 256 5.89 -11.83 4.43
C GLU A 256 6.32 -11.30 5.80
N LEU A 257 6.32 -9.97 5.96
CA LEU A 257 6.49 -9.33 7.26
C LEU A 257 5.18 -9.39 8.02
N ILE A 258 5.14 -10.22 9.06
CA ILE A 258 3.96 -10.47 9.89
C ILE A 258 4.29 -10.18 11.37
N ALA A 259 3.29 -9.78 12.14
CA ALA A 259 3.39 -9.56 13.58
C ALA A 259 3.42 -10.89 14.35
N GLY A 260 4.27 -10.98 15.37
CA GLY A 260 4.18 -12.05 16.37
C GLY A 260 3.03 -11.81 17.36
N ALA A 261 2.59 -12.86 18.07
CA ALA A 261 1.48 -12.76 19.02
C ALA A 261 1.70 -11.69 20.11
N ASP A 262 2.91 -11.58 20.65
CA ASP A 262 3.27 -10.58 21.65
C ASP A 262 3.21 -9.14 21.10
N GLU A 263 3.57 -8.97 19.82
CA GLU A 263 3.49 -7.66 19.16
C GLU A 263 2.06 -7.25 18.88
N VAL A 264 1.21 -8.19 18.48
CA VAL A 264 -0.22 -7.98 18.30
C VAL A 264 -0.82 -7.51 19.63
N LYS A 265 -0.55 -8.25 20.72
CA LYS A 265 -1.01 -7.89 22.05
C LYS A 265 -0.51 -6.50 22.47
N ALA A 266 0.79 -6.23 22.31
CA ALA A 266 1.37 -4.93 22.66
C ALA A 266 0.77 -3.77 21.85
N SER A 267 0.37 -4.02 20.60
CA SER A 267 -0.26 -3.03 19.73
C SER A 267 -1.69 -2.72 20.15
N TYR A 268 -2.45 -3.72 20.58
CA TYR A 268 -3.77 -3.49 21.18
C TYR A 268 -3.68 -2.81 22.55
N ASP A 269 -2.74 -3.23 23.41
CA ASP A 269 -2.49 -2.56 24.70
C ASP A 269 -2.14 -1.06 24.48
N MET A 270 -1.35 -0.77 23.45
CA MET A 270 -1.04 0.61 23.04
C MET A 270 -2.25 1.36 22.46
N LEU A 271 -3.06 0.69 21.63
CA LEU A 271 -4.28 1.24 21.05
C LEU A 271 -5.23 1.73 22.14
N GLU A 272 -5.50 0.91 23.16
CA GLU A 272 -6.40 1.29 24.25
C GLU A 272 -5.88 2.47 25.05
N ARG A 273 -4.55 2.57 25.19
CA ARG A 273 -3.92 3.68 25.91
C ARG A 273 -3.98 4.99 25.13
N LEU A 274 -3.71 4.95 23.83
CA LEU A 274 -3.62 6.15 22.99
C LEU A 274 -4.98 6.62 22.47
N TYR A 275 -5.90 5.69 22.23
CA TYR A 275 -7.20 5.95 21.62
C TYR A 275 -8.32 5.24 22.39
N PRO A 276 -8.62 5.64 23.64
CA PRO A 276 -9.70 5.02 24.41
C PRO A 276 -11.08 5.36 23.82
N GLY A 277 -12.05 4.45 23.97
CA GLY A 277 -13.43 4.67 23.54
C GLY A 277 -13.55 4.97 22.04
N LEU A 278 -14.28 6.04 21.69
CA LEU A 278 -14.55 6.50 20.32
C LEU A 278 -13.36 7.21 19.64
N ALA A 279 -12.25 7.41 20.35
CA ALA A 279 -11.09 8.09 19.78
C ALA A 279 -10.44 7.29 18.63
N LYS A 280 -10.70 5.98 18.55
CA LYS A 280 -10.18 5.09 17.49
C LYS A 280 -10.85 5.39 16.16
N GLU A 281 -12.17 5.51 16.18
CA GLU A 281 -13.01 5.85 15.04
C GLU A 281 -12.66 7.25 14.54
N GLN A 282 -12.61 8.23 15.46
CA GLN A 282 -12.22 9.61 15.13
C GLN A 282 -10.82 9.69 14.51
N ALA A 283 -9.85 8.92 15.02
CA ALA A 283 -8.50 8.87 14.46
C ALA A 283 -8.44 8.23 13.07
N ILE A 284 -9.35 7.32 12.75
CA ILE A 284 -9.47 6.76 11.39
C ILE A 284 -10.21 7.71 10.45
N ASP A 285 -11.22 8.45 10.92
CA ASP A 285 -11.93 9.43 10.10
C ASP A 285 -11.02 10.61 9.71
N SER A 286 -10.17 11.04 10.65
CA SER A 286 -9.17 12.10 10.48
C SER A 286 -7.79 11.58 10.01
N TRP A 287 -7.72 10.39 9.40
CA TRP A 287 -6.45 9.71 9.07
C TRP A 287 -5.42 10.57 8.31
N ALA A 288 -5.88 11.51 7.49
CA ALA A 288 -5.04 12.39 6.68
C ALA A 288 -4.70 13.74 7.34
N GLU A 289 -5.16 13.97 8.58
CA GLU A 289 -4.95 15.20 9.34
C GLU A 289 -3.69 15.06 10.22
N TYR A 290 -2.55 15.40 9.64
CA TYR A 290 -1.24 15.52 10.29
C TYR A 290 -0.38 16.51 9.53
#